data_AF-A0AA40ER04-F1
#
_entry.id   AF-A0AA40ER04-F1
#
_cell.length_a   1.000
_cell.length_b   1.000
_cell.length_c   1.000
_cell.angle_alpha   90.00
_cell.angle_beta   90.00
_cell.angle_gamma   90.00
#
_symmetry.space_group_name_H-M   'P 1'
#
loop_
_entity.id
_entity.type
_entity.pdbx_description
1 polymer ?
#
loop_
_entity_poly.entity_id
_entity_poly.type
_entity_poly.pdbx_seq_one_letter_code
_entity_poly.pdbx_strand_id
1 'polypeptide(L)'
;MPSSAQPEAAMEPNLLEHGETTNCCTVLLQEVEIYEALRQHPHPNIARYHGCYVGENGGFRGIYLQRYSATLKQRKPAVSEKEKRRLVRGIRDCVAHLHSLGLVHNDLNPSNVMVEGDVAVIIDFDSCRREGAAMGVKGPTPGWGEFTGYATLESDVRNLDQMERYLLG
;
A
#
# COMPACT_ATOMS: atom_id res chain seq x y z
N MET A 1 -19.43 16.99 29.36
CA MET A 1 -19.18 17.42 27.98
C MET A 1 -17.71 17.17 27.68
N PRO A 2 -17.31 16.06 27.04
CA PRO A 2 -15.92 15.90 26.66
C PRO A 2 -15.61 16.68 25.38
N SER A 3 -14.39 17.22 25.39
CA SER A 3 -13.80 18.20 24.50
C SER A 3 -13.62 17.69 23.06
N SER A 4 -13.98 18.53 22.10
CA SER A 4 -13.67 18.41 20.68
C SER A 4 -12.20 18.77 20.44
N ALA A 5 -11.30 17.79 20.53
CA ALA A 5 -9.95 17.94 20.02
C ALA A 5 -9.98 17.73 18.49
N GLN A 6 -9.78 18.80 17.72
CA GLN A 6 -9.44 18.71 16.31
C GLN A 6 -8.01 18.17 16.19
N PRO A 7 -7.71 17.16 15.35
CA PRO A 7 -6.34 16.79 15.08
C PRO A 7 -5.72 17.82 14.13
N GLU A 8 -4.78 18.60 14.65
CA GLU A 8 -3.95 19.53 13.88
C GLU A 8 -3.07 18.79 12.84
N ALA A 9 -2.94 19.43 11.68
CA ALA A 9 -2.01 19.15 10.57
C ALA A 9 -2.27 17.90 9.71
N ALA A 10 -3.38 17.91 8.97
CA ALA A 10 -3.44 17.22 7.67
C ALA A 10 -2.76 18.13 6.63
N MET A 11 -1.64 17.68 6.03
CA MET A 11 -1.18 18.30 4.79
C MET A 11 -2.17 17.95 3.69
N GLU A 12 -2.77 18.98 3.08
CA GLU A 12 -3.60 18.84 1.89
C GLU A 12 -2.74 18.30 0.73
N PRO A 13 -3.05 17.12 0.15
CA PRO A 13 -2.48 16.76 -1.12
C PRO A 13 -3.13 17.62 -2.21
N ASN A 14 -2.29 18.39 -2.89
CA ASN A 14 -2.65 19.21 -4.04
C ASN A 14 -3.15 18.29 -5.18
N LEU A 15 -4.46 18.08 -5.27
CA LEU A 15 -5.09 17.31 -6.34
C LEU A 15 -5.49 18.27 -7.46
N LEU A 16 -4.74 18.15 -8.54
CA LEU A 16 -4.95 18.78 -9.84
C LEU A 16 -6.44 18.79 -10.21
N GLU A 17 -6.97 20.00 -10.43
CA GLU A 17 -8.19 20.18 -11.19
C GLU A 17 -7.98 19.59 -12.59
N HIS A 18 -8.98 18.84 -13.07
CA HIS A 18 -9.51 18.77 -14.44
C HIS A 18 -9.95 17.34 -14.82
N GLY A 19 -11.25 17.09 -14.69
CA GLY A 19 -12.06 16.48 -15.76
C GLY A 19 -11.82 15.03 -16.21
N GLU A 20 -11.86 14.04 -15.31
CA GLU A 20 -12.10 12.61 -15.67
C GLU A 20 -12.87 11.88 -14.55
N THR A 21 -14.14 12.23 -14.34
CA THR A 21 -14.89 11.88 -13.10
C THR A 21 -15.47 10.45 -13.05
N THR A 22 -15.38 9.65 -14.12
CA THR A 22 -16.04 8.32 -14.15
C THR A 22 -15.09 7.15 -13.83
N ASN A 23 -13.78 7.28 -14.08
CA ASN A 23 -12.83 6.16 -13.91
C ASN A 23 -12.14 6.18 -12.52
N CYS A 24 -11.90 7.38 -11.96
CA CYS A 24 -11.29 7.54 -10.64
C CYS A 24 -12.19 7.01 -9.50
N CYS A 25 -13.52 7.15 -9.63
CA CYS A 25 -14.47 6.70 -8.61
C CYS A 25 -14.44 5.17 -8.40
N THR A 26 -14.30 4.38 -9.47
CA THR A 26 -14.31 2.90 -9.38
C THR A 26 -13.02 2.36 -8.78
N VAL A 27 -11.87 2.93 -9.15
CA VAL A 27 -10.56 2.50 -8.62
C VAL A 27 -10.45 2.82 -7.13
N LEU A 28 -10.95 3.97 -6.69
CA LEU A 28 -10.94 4.38 -5.29
C LEU A 28 -11.88 3.51 -4.41
N LEU A 29 -13.06 3.14 -4.91
CA LEU A 29 -13.96 2.23 -4.18
C LEU A 29 -13.29 0.88 -3.93
N GLN A 30 -12.57 0.36 -4.92
CA GLN A 30 -11.85 -0.89 -4.78
C GLN A 30 -10.74 -0.83 -3.74
N GLU A 31 -9.93 0.24 -3.73
CA GLU A 31 -8.89 0.39 -2.71
C GLU A 31 -9.50 0.47 -1.29
N VAL A 32 -10.62 1.19 -1.13
CA VAL A 32 -11.37 1.26 0.14
C VAL A 32 -11.86 -0.11 0.58
N GLU A 33 -12.44 -0.91 -0.33
CA GLU A 33 -12.90 -2.27 -0.03
C GLU A 33 -11.76 -3.16 0.48
N ILE A 34 -10.57 -3.05 -0.14
CA ILE A 34 -9.38 -3.76 0.32
C ILE A 34 -8.98 -3.30 1.72
N TYR A 35 -8.90 -2.00 1.98
CA TYR A 35 -8.55 -1.51 3.32
C TYR A 35 -9.57 -1.91 4.39
N GLU A 36 -10.87 -1.91 4.09
CA GLU A 36 -11.91 -2.38 5.02
C GLU A 36 -11.80 -3.89 5.28
N ALA A 37 -11.43 -4.70 4.29
CA ALA A 37 -11.14 -6.12 4.49
C ALA A 37 -9.89 -6.32 5.36
N LEU A 38 -8.80 -5.60 5.08
CA LEU A 38 -7.55 -5.67 5.85
C LEU A 38 -7.72 -5.17 7.29
N ARG A 39 -8.64 -4.22 7.53
CA ARG A 39 -8.99 -3.76 8.88
C ARG A 39 -9.55 -4.87 9.76
N GLN A 40 -10.23 -5.85 9.19
CA GLN A 40 -10.74 -7.03 9.91
C GLN A 40 -9.64 -8.06 10.19
N HIS A 41 -8.51 -7.98 9.48
CA HIS A 41 -7.37 -8.88 9.58
C HIS A 41 -6.06 -8.09 9.76
N PRO A 42 -5.87 -7.41 10.90
CA PRO A 42 -4.75 -6.50 11.10
C PRO A 42 -3.41 -7.22 11.10
N HIS A 43 -2.39 -6.60 10.51
CA HIS A 43 -1.01 -7.10 10.47
C HIS A 43 -0.02 -5.96 10.73
N PRO A 44 1.07 -6.18 11.51
CA PRO A 44 2.02 -5.12 11.86
C PRO A 44 2.76 -4.51 10.66
N ASN A 45 2.86 -5.25 9.55
CA ASN A 45 3.52 -4.80 8.33
C ASN A 45 2.54 -4.27 7.26
N ILE A 46 1.29 -3.98 7.62
CA ILE A 46 0.29 -3.32 6.77
C ILE A 46 0.00 -1.92 7.32
N ALA A 47 -0.15 -0.95 6.42
CA ALA A 47 -0.52 0.40 6.79
C ALA A 47 -1.80 0.43 7.63
N ARG A 48 -1.76 1.10 8.79
CA ARG A 48 -2.96 1.24 9.61
C ARG A 48 -3.93 2.20 8.91
N TYR A 49 -5.06 1.65 8.50
CA TYR A 49 -6.20 2.37 7.94
C TYR A 49 -7.14 2.88 9.05
N HIS A 50 -7.47 4.17 9.00
CA HIS A 50 -8.33 4.83 9.97
C HIS A 50 -9.75 5.08 9.43
N GLY A 51 -9.97 4.93 8.12
CA GLY A 51 -11.26 5.17 7.47
C GLY A 51 -11.15 6.05 6.22
N CYS A 52 -12.30 6.33 5.61
CA CYS A 52 -12.42 7.31 4.53
C CYS A 52 -12.79 8.69 5.09
N TYR A 53 -12.27 9.74 4.44
CA TYR A 53 -12.76 11.09 4.63
C TYR A 53 -13.86 11.39 3.60
N VAL A 54 -15.03 11.80 4.09
CA VAL A 54 -16.19 12.18 3.29
C VAL A 54 -16.51 13.63 3.62
N GLY A 55 -16.63 14.47 2.60
CA GLY A 55 -16.96 15.88 2.77
C GLY A 55 -18.42 16.08 3.20
N GLU A 56 -18.76 17.31 3.62
CA GLU A 56 -20.11 17.66 4.09
C GLU A 56 -21.22 17.38 3.07
N ASN A 57 -20.88 17.36 1.78
CA ASN A 57 -21.80 17.04 0.68
C ASN A 57 -21.93 15.54 0.39
N GLY A 58 -21.34 14.67 1.21
CA GLY A 58 -21.31 13.22 1.01
C GLY A 58 -20.29 12.74 -0.04
N GLY A 59 -19.49 13.65 -0.61
CA GLY A 59 -18.47 13.28 -1.59
C GLY A 59 -17.23 12.67 -0.93
N PHE A 60 -16.72 11.57 -1.50
CA PHE A 60 -15.44 10.99 -1.08
C PHE A 60 -14.28 11.98 -1.30
N ARG A 61 -13.41 12.10 -0.29
CA ARG A 61 -12.27 13.02 -0.31
C ARG A 61 -10.92 12.31 -0.19
N GLY A 62 -10.90 11.09 0.35
CA GLY A 62 -9.67 10.30 0.43
C GLY A 62 -9.71 9.19 1.48
N ILE A 63 -8.65 8.40 1.51
CA ILE A 63 -8.35 7.39 2.52
C ILE A 63 -7.46 8.02 3.58
N TYR A 64 -7.76 7.76 4.86
CA TYR A 64 -6.96 8.23 5.98
C TYR A 64 -6.11 7.09 6.54
N LEU A 65 -4.78 7.20 6.36
CA LEU A 65 -3.79 6.23 6.82
C LEU A 65 -2.90 6.83 7.92
N GLN A 66 -2.35 5.95 8.75
CA GLN A 66 -1.26 6.30 9.66
C GLN A 66 -0.07 6.88 8.89
N ARG A 67 0.51 7.96 9.41
CA ARG A 67 1.76 8.53 8.89
C ARG A 67 2.97 7.72 9.38
N TYR A 68 3.90 7.47 8.47
CA TYR A 68 5.18 6.79 8.71
C TYR A 68 6.36 7.67 8.28
N SER A 69 7.55 7.37 8.79
CA SER A 69 8.74 8.22 8.67
C SER A 69 9.25 8.45 7.24
N ALA A 70 9.52 7.38 6.48
CA ALA A 70 10.06 7.47 5.12
C ALA A 70 9.76 6.21 4.31
N THR A 71 9.82 6.30 2.98
CA THR A 71 9.78 5.12 2.10
C THR A 71 11.08 4.32 2.21
N LEU A 72 11.03 3.02 1.90
CA LEU A 72 12.19 2.16 1.82
C LEU A 72 13.18 2.65 0.76
N LYS A 73 12.67 3.17 -0.36
CA LYS A 73 13.48 3.81 -1.41
C LYS A 73 14.34 4.95 -0.86
N GLN A 74 13.78 5.81 -0.02
CA GLN A 74 14.48 6.92 0.62
C GLN A 74 15.43 6.44 1.73
N ARG A 75 15.01 5.44 2.51
CA ARG A 75 15.76 5.00 3.69
C ARG A 75 16.97 4.13 3.35
N LYS A 76 16.90 3.35 2.26
CA LYS A 76 17.89 2.33 1.88
C LYS A 76 19.37 2.73 2.05
N PRO A 77 19.84 3.92 1.64
CA PRO A 77 21.26 4.28 1.78
C PRO A 77 21.78 4.26 3.22
N ALA A 78 20.89 4.37 4.21
CA ALA A 78 21.20 4.43 5.62
C ALA A 78 20.84 3.14 6.40
N VAL A 79 20.42 2.07 5.72
CA VAL A 79 19.98 0.82 6.37
C VAL A 79 21.16 -0.15 6.50
N SER A 80 21.44 -0.60 7.72
CA SER A 80 22.45 -1.63 7.99
C SER A 80 22.03 -3.02 7.48
N GLU A 81 23.00 -3.92 7.32
CA GLU A 81 22.75 -5.32 6.93
C GLU A 81 21.77 -6.05 7.85
N LYS A 82 21.84 -5.79 9.16
CA LYS A 82 20.94 -6.40 10.14
C LYS A 82 19.52 -5.89 9.97
N GLU A 83 19.35 -4.59 9.70
CA GLU A 83 18.04 -3.98 9.45
C GLU A 83 17.46 -4.46 8.12
N LYS A 84 18.25 -4.52 7.04
CA LYS A 84 17.79 -5.03 5.73
C LYS A 84 17.14 -6.41 5.86
N ARG A 85 17.76 -7.34 6.60
CA ARG A 85 17.19 -8.67 6.85
C ARG A 85 15.88 -8.63 7.63
N ARG A 86 15.73 -7.71 8.59
CA ARG A 86 14.46 -7.52 9.31
C ARG A 86 13.37 -6.95 8.41
N LEU A 87 13.72 -5.96 7.58
CA LEU A 87 12.78 -5.37 6.62
C LEU A 87 12.32 -6.41 5.58
N VAL A 88 13.23 -7.19 5.00
CA VAL A 88 12.87 -8.29 4.08
C VAL A 88 11.91 -9.27 4.74
N ARG A 89 12.17 -9.64 6.01
CA ARG A 89 11.27 -10.53 6.76
C ARG A 89 9.89 -9.91 6.92
N GLY A 90 9.79 -8.66 7.36
CA GLY A 90 8.50 -7.99 7.52
C GLY A 90 7.70 -7.86 6.21
N ILE A 91 8.38 -7.61 5.09
CA ILE A 91 7.74 -7.56 3.77
C ILE A 91 7.21 -8.96 3.39
N ARG A 92 8.01 -10.02 3.60
CA ARG A 92 7.57 -11.41 3.37
C ARG A 92 6.37 -11.80 4.23
N ASP A 93 6.41 -11.48 5.53
CA ASP A 93 5.33 -11.77 6.47
C ASP A 93 4.04 -11.06 6.04
N CYS A 94 4.14 -9.81 5.59
CA CYS A 94 3.01 -9.07 5.03
C CYS A 94 2.42 -9.73 3.78
N VAL A 95 3.26 -10.11 2.82
CA VAL A 95 2.78 -10.74 1.58
C VAL A 95 2.15 -12.11 1.87
N ALA A 96 2.75 -12.90 2.76
CA ALA A 96 2.16 -14.16 3.21
C ALA A 96 0.78 -13.96 3.87
N HIS A 97 0.63 -12.89 4.66
CA HIS A 97 -0.66 -12.51 5.23
C HIS A 97 -1.69 -12.16 4.15
N LEU A 98 -1.34 -11.31 3.18
CA LEU A 98 -2.23 -10.98 2.04
C LEU A 98 -2.64 -12.23 1.26
N HIS A 99 -1.68 -13.09 0.95
CA HIS A 99 -1.89 -14.33 0.21
C HIS A 99 -2.82 -15.28 0.97
N SER A 100 -2.71 -15.34 2.30
CA SER A 100 -3.63 -16.13 3.14
C SER A 100 -5.09 -15.64 3.09
N LEU A 101 -5.31 -14.37 2.73
CA LEU A 101 -6.63 -13.77 2.52
C LEU A 101 -7.09 -13.88 1.05
N GLY A 102 -6.30 -14.52 0.17
CA GLY A 102 -6.54 -14.59 -1.26
C GLY A 102 -6.36 -13.26 -1.98
N LEU A 103 -5.57 -12.34 -1.41
CA LEU A 103 -5.26 -11.02 -1.95
C LEU A 103 -3.84 -11.01 -2.52
N VAL A 104 -3.68 -10.31 -3.65
CA VAL A 104 -2.41 -10.07 -4.34
C VAL A 104 -2.17 -8.57 -4.39
N HIS A 105 -0.99 -8.09 -4.02
CA HIS A 105 -0.67 -6.66 -4.01
C HIS A 105 -0.47 -6.09 -5.42
N ASN A 106 0.20 -6.84 -6.30
CA ASN A 106 0.48 -6.55 -7.73
C ASN A 106 1.38 -5.35 -8.03
N ASP A 107 1.66 -4.47 -7.07
CA ASP A 107 2.60 -3.35 -7.27
C ASP A 107 3.61 -3.20 -6.13
N LEU A 108 4.17 -4.33 -5.68
CA LEU A 108 5.13 -4.33 -4.58
C LEU A 108 6.48 -3.76 -5.06
N ASN A 109 6.84 -2.59 -4.54
CA ASN A 109 8.10 -1.90 -4.83
C ASN A 109 8.56 -1.04 -3.64
N PRO A 110 9.82 -0.55 -3.59
CA PRO A 110 10.38 0.17 -2.44
C PRO A 110 9.73 1.53 -2.15
N SER A 111 8.97 2.09 -3.10
CA SER A 111 8.18 3.29 -2.86
C SER A 111 6.89 2.97 -2.10
N ASN A 112 6.39 1.73 -2.25
CA ASN A 112 5.16 1.22 -1.63
C ASN A 112 5.44 0.47 -0.31
N VAL A 113 6.65 0.65 0.25
CA VAL A 113 7.02 0.17 1.57
C VAL A 113 7.51 1.36 2.38
N MET A 114 6.83 1.66 3.48
CA MET A 114 7.28 2.62 4.49
C MET A 114 8.20 1.93 5.50
N VAL A 115 9.08 2.70 6.11
CA VAL A 115 9.98 2.26 7.19
C VAL A 115 9.74 3.13 8.41
N GLU A 116 9.39 2.47 9.51
CA GLU A 116 9.23 3.08 10.83
C GLU A 116 10.12 2.35 11.83
N GLY A 117 11.22 2.99 12.24
CA GLY A 117 12.31 2.30 12.94
C GLY A 117 12.90 1.17 12.07
N ASP A 118 12.75 -0.07 12.53
CA ASP A 118 13.16 -1.29 11.82
C ASP A 118 11.98 -2.12 11.29
N VAL A 119 10.77 -1.54 11.27
CA VAL A 119 9.55 -2.17 10.78
C VAL A 119 9.27 -1.70 9.36
N ALA A 120 9.12 -2.65 8.45
CA ALA A 120 8.61 -2.41 7.10
C ALA A 120 7.07 -2.41 7.11
N VAL A 121 6.44 -1.45 6.44
CA VAL A 121 4.99 -1.34 6.35
C VAL A 121 4.58 -1.16 4.90
N ILE A 122 3.82 -2.11 4.35
CA ILE A 122 3.29 -2.02 2.98
C ILE A 122 2.13 -1.02 2.94
N ILE A 123 2.16 -0.15 1.94
CA ILE A 123 1.16 0.86 1.60
C ILE A 123 0.73 0.71 0.13
N ASP A 124 -0.24 1.52 -0.32
CA ASP A 124 -0.67 1.62 -1.72
C ASP A 124 -1.29 0.31 -2.25
N PHE A 125 -2.54 0.09 -1.87
CA PHE A 125 -3.31 -1.10 -2.24
C PHE A 125 -4.19 -0.88 -3.48
N ASP A 126 -3.95 0.20 -4.24
CA ASP A 126 -4.69 0.52 -5.48
C ASP A 126 -4.72 -0.63 -6.48
N SER A 127 -3.60 -1.33 -6.61
CA SER A 127 -3.42 -2.47 -7.51
C SER A 127 -3.79 -3.79 -6.87
N CYS A 128 -4.19 -3.78 -5.59
CA CYS A 128 -4.50 -4.99 -4.85
C CYS A 128 -5.80 -5.61 -5.35
N ARG A 129 -5.78 -6.92 -5.58
CA ARG A 129 -6.90 -7.67 -6.18
C ARG A 129 -6.99 -9.04 -5.54
N ARG A 130 -8.16 -9.69 -5.67
CA ARG A 130 -8.26 -11.13 -5.40
C ARG A 130 -7.43 -11.91 -6.42
N GLU A 131 -6.85 -13.01 -5.99
CA GLU A 131 -6.16 -13.94 -6.90
C GLU A 131 -7.07 -14.34 -8.08
N GLY A 132 -6.52 -14.29 -9.29
CA GLY A 132 -7.22 -14.61 -10.54
C GLY A 132 -8.08 -13.48 -11.11
N ALA A 133 -8.26 -12.37 -10.40
CA ALA A 133 -9.02 -11.23 -10.92
C ALA A 133 -8.26 -10.53 -12.06
N ALA A 134 -9.01 -10.01 -13.04
CA ALA A 134 -8.43 -9.22 -14.12
C ALA A 134 -7.80 -7.93 -13.57
N MET A 135 -6.60 -7.61 -14.09
CA MET A 135 -5.93 -6.35 -13.79
C MET A 135 -6.62 -5.21 -14.54
N GLY A 136 -6.70 -4.05 -13.89
CA GLY A 136 -7.21 -2.83 -14.50
C GLY A 136 -6.20 -2.16 -15.43
N VAL A 137 -6.40 -0.88 -15.70
CA VAL A 137 -5.51 -0.08 -16.57
C VAL A 137 -4.14 0.18 -15.92
N LYS A 138 -4.08 0.17 -14.58
CA LYS A 138 -2.83 0.34 -13.81
C LYS A 138 -2.06 -0.99 -13.81
N GLY A 139 -0.92 -0.99 -14.49
CA GLY A 139 0.05 -2.07 -14.43
C GLY A 139 1.07 -1.88 -13.30
N PRO A 140 1.94 -2.88 -13.06
CA PRO A 140 3.01 -2.76 -12.07
C PRO A 140 3.99 -1.63 -12.42
N THR A 141 4.64 -1.08 -11.40
CA THR A 141 5.68 -0.06 -11.56
C THR A 141 6.78 -0.55 -12.53
N PRO A 142 7.20 0.27 -13.52
CA PRO A 142 8.23 -0.11 -14.47
C PRO A 142 9.50 -0.62 -13.78
N GLY A 143 9.96 -1.79 -14.22
CA GLY A 143 11.14 -2.44 -13.68
C GLY A 143 10.93 -3.17 -12.36
N TRP A 144 9.71 -3.22 -11.79
CA TRP A 144 9.41 -4.02 -10.59
C TRP A 144 8.53 -5.24 -10.87
N GLY A 145 7.64 -5.19 -11.87
CA GLY A 145 6.77 -6.32 -12.22
C GLY A 145 6.44 -6.38 -13.71
N GLU A 146 5.77 -7.46 -14.09
CA GLU A 146 5.29 -7.71 -15.44
C GLU A 146 3.77 -7.68 -15.46
N PHE A 147 3.18 -7.02 -16.45
CA PHE A 147 1.74 -7.00 -16.63
C PHE A 147 1.27 -8.30 -17.29
N THR A 148 0.65 -9.19 -16.51
CA THR A 148 0.13 -10.49 -16.98
C THR A 148 -1.36 -10.45 -17.33
N GLY A 149 -2.02 -9.32 -17.12
CA GLY A 149 -3.47 -9.15 -17.30
C GLY A 149 -4.32 -9.68 -16.13
N TYR A 150 -3.75 -10.47 -15.22
CA TYR A 150 -4.45 -11.05 -14.06
C TYR A 150 -3.60 -10.97 -12.79
N ALA A 151 -4.25 -10.81 -11.65
CA ALA A 151 -3.60 -10.85 -10.34
C ALA A 151 -3.18 -12.29 -10.01
N THR A 152 -1.89 -12.52 -9.72
CA THR A 152 -1.38 -13.85 -9.38
C THR A 152 -0.44 -13.77 -8.18
N LEU A 153 -0.52 -14.74 -7.27
CA LEU A 153 0.41 -14.83 -6.13
C LEU A 153 1.87 -14.87 -6.60
N GLU A 154 2.12 -15.50 -7.75
CA GLU A 154 3.44 -15.56 -8.38
C GLU A 154 4.00 -14.16 -8.71
N SER A 155 3.15 -13.21 -9.11
CA SER A 155 3.59 -11.83 -9.35
C SER A 155 4.20 -11.20 -8.09
N ASP A 156 3.53 -11.31 -6.95
CA ASP A 156 4.06 -10.81 -5.67
C ASP A 156 5.33 -11.57 -5.23
N VAL A 157 5.40 -12.88 -5.47
CA VAL A 157 6.61 -13.69 -5.17
C VAL A 157 7.80 -13.19 -5.99
N ARG A 158 7.61 -12.91 -7.29
CA ARG A 158 8.68 -12.32 -8.12
C ARG A 158 9.08 -10.93 -7.63
N ASN A 159 8.11 -10.09 -7.24
CA ASN A 159 8.41 -8.78 -6.66
C ASN A 159 9.16 -8.90 -5.32
N LEU A 160 8.85 -9.89 -4.49
CA LEU A 160 9.56 -10.18 -3.24
C LEU A 160 11.01 -10.57 -3.48
N ASP A 161 11.27 -11.47 -4.43
CA ASP A 161 12.63 -11.86 -4.80
C ASP A 161 13.44 -10.65 -5.30
N GLN A 162 12.79 -9.79 -6.08
CA GLN A 162 13.41 -8.55 -6.52
C GLN A 162 13.65 -7.57 -5.37
N MET A 163 12.73 -7.45 -4.42
CA MET A 163 12.88 -6.63 -3.21
C MET A 163 14.05 -7.10 -2.36
N GLU A 164 14.23 -8.42 -2.23
CA GLU A 164 15.36 -9.00 -1.51
C GLU A 164 16.69 -8.67 -2.18
N ARG A 165 16.81 -8.86 -3.50
CA ARG A 165 18.00 -8.43 -4.28
C ARG A 165 18.26 -6.94 -4.13
N TYR A 166 17.20 -6.13 -4.22
CA TYR A 166 17.31 -4.69 -4.04
C TYR A 166 17.93 -4.34 -2.68
N LEU A 167 17.48 -4.95 -1.59
CA LEU A 167 17.97 -4.65 -0.25
C LEU A 167 19.35 -5.24 0.04
N LEU A 168 19.58 -6.51 -0.30
CA LEU A 168 20.75 -7.26 0.12
C LEU A 168 21.95 -7.16 -0.83
N GLY A 169 21.74 -6.76 -2.09
CA GLY A 169 22.79 -6.70 -3.11
C GLY A 169 22.88 -7.99 -3.90
#